data_AF-A0A6I9SVR3-F1
#
_entry.id   AF-A0A6I9SVR3-F1
#
_cell.length_a   1.000
_cell.length_b   1.000
_cell.length_c   1.000
_cell.angle_alpha   90.00
_cell.angle_beta   90.00
_cell.angle_gamma   90.00
#
_symmetry.space_group_name_H-M   'P 1'
#
loop_
_entity.id
_entity.type
_entity.pdbx_description
1 polymer ?
#
loop_
_entity_poly.entity_id
_entity_poly.type
_entity_poly.pdbx_seq_one_letter_code
_entity_poly.pdbx_strand_id
1 'polypeptide(L)'
;MCHRETLKSLRPTEPFDLESGLSLTPRVKLNLTIDRADKTVCPVDEWKLKRSLIDYLKTSHSISVVEEDIKIFKYRDLKKRKREDPVARGSLVVLDLGFLSKKLALSGEDGVEKEFLGWRKGIVAEMDGMELNLEGVKFKLSVAVPKGDDFEGMRKEWEEIAAFGRRGYPRSERQQPDTIILRGVPSRWFAEPRVSSKPSMLVTHTIFSAFGKIRNLDVGEDNDIGQDEDEDSGDLVSGLHCKIVVQFESHKDFYNALKVLCGRSLIKQGSRMRSDYEVTWDRDGYFRNGLNRAEQSKRWMPTTGVASHRSEASGRQSQVSRYSPDDARRKRFKD
;
A
#
# COMPACT_ATOMS: atom_id res chain seq x y z
N MET A 1 -11.67 25.12 -11.13
CA MET A 1 -11.27 25.21 -12.56
C MET A 1 -11.14 23.79 -13.12
N CYS A 2 -10.84 23.56 -14.40
CA CYS A 2 -10.85 22.20 -14.95
C CYS A 2 -9.50 21.47 -14.75
N HIS A 3 -9.32 20.82 -13.59
CA HIS A 3 -8.07 20.12 -13.21
C HIS A 3 -7.64 18.99 -14.17
N ARG A 4 -8.55 18.53 -15.05
CA ARG A 4 -8.33 17.44 -16.02
C ARG A 4 -7.36 17.76 -17.16
N GLU A 5 -7.03 19.03 -17.36
CA GLU A 5 -6.06 19.43 -18.39
C GLU A 5 -4.64 19.52 -17.83
N THR A 6 -4.49 20.16 -16.66
CA THR A 6 -3.24 20.20 -15.89
C THR A 6 -2.66 18.82 -15.58
N LEU A 7 -3.50 17.81 -15.35
CA LEU A 7 -3.05 16.43 -15.08
C LEU A 7 -2.31 15.75 -16.24
N LYS A 8 -2.39 16.29 -17.47
CA LYS A 8 -1.69 15.74 -18.64
C LYS A 8 -0.25 16.28 -18.76
N SER A 9 -0.08 17.57 -18.47
CA SER A 9 1.17 18.33 -18.60
C SER A 9 2.01 18.39 -17.31
N LEU A 10 1.45 17.90 -16.18
CA LEU A 10 2.09 17.91 -14.87
C LEU A 10 3.39 17.08 -14.88
N ARG A 11 4.54 17.75 -14.76
CA ARG A 11 5.86 17.11 -14.84
C ARG A 11 6.11 16.21 -13.62
N PRO A 12 6.96 15.16 -13.73
CA PRO A 12 7.31 14.30 -12.59
C PRO A 12 7.89 15.05 -11.38
N THR A 13 8.49 16.23 -11.58
CA THR A 13 9.03 17.08 -10.52
C THR A 13 8.08 18.18 -10.04
N GLU A 14 6.81 18.16 -10.45
CA GLU A 14 5.82 19.17 -10.06
C GLU A 14 4.80 18.62 -9.04
N PRO A 15 4.42 19.43 -8.02
CA PRO A 15 3.37 19.09 -7.09
C PRO A 15 1.98 19.30 -7.70
N PHE A 16 0.97 18.62 -7.16
CA PHE A 16 -0.42 18.77 -7.56
C PHE A 16 -1.31 19.03 -6.34
N ASP A 17 -1.91 20.21 -6.27
CA ASP A 17 -2.87 20.55 -5.20
C ASP A 17 -4.20 19.82 -5.41
N LEU A 18 -4.71 19.27 -4.31
CA LEU A 18 -5.99 18.58 -4.21
C LEU A 18 -7.00 19.44 -3.42
N GLU A 19 -8.27 19.10 -3.56
CA GLU A 19 -9.31 19.69 -2.71
C GLU A 19 -9.14 19.29 -1.23
N SER A 20 -9.85 19.97 -0.32
CA SER A 20 -9.76 19.79 1.14
C SER A 20 -8.38 20.09 1.79
N GLY A 21 -7.48 20.78 1.09
CA GLY A 21 -6.19 21.21 1.65
C GLY A 21 -5.14 20.10 1.75
N LEU A 22 -5.20 19.14 0.81
CA LEU A 22 -4.13 18.18 0.57
C LEU A 22 -3.34 18.58 -0.68
N SER A 23 -2.10 18.13 -0.79
CA SER A 23 -1.32 18.24 -2.03
C SER A 23 -0.44 17.01 -2.21
N LEU A 24 -0.21 16.63 -3.47
CA LEU A 24 0.73 15.59 -3.84
C LEU A 24 2.10 16.23 -4.13
N THR A 25 3.08 16.02 -3.27
CA THR A 25 4.48 16.40 -3.55
C THR A 25 5.22 15.29 -4.28
N PRO A 26 6.07 15.59 -5.27
CA PRO A 26 6.88 14.59 -5.94
C PRO A 26 7.94 13.98 -5.01
N ARG A 27 8.22 12.70 -5.20
CA ARG A 27 9.24 11.93 -4.47
C ARG A 27 9.89 10.87 -5.35
N VAL A 28 11.05 10.40 -4.94
CA VAL A 28 11.66 9.17 -5.47
C VAL A 28 11.92 8.26 -4.29
N LYS A 29 11.08 7.24 -4.11
CA LYS A 29 11.28 6.20 -3.09
C LYS A 29 12.07 5.04 -3.69
N LEU A 30 13.07 4.59 -2.96
CA LEU A 30 13.84 3.39 -3.24
C LEU A 30 13.74 2.46 -2.02
N ASN A 31 13.40 1.19 -2.27
CA ASN A 31 13.49 0.14 -1.27
C ASN A 31 14.95 -0.37 -1.24
N LEU A 32 15.48 -0.53 -0.04
CA LEU A 32 16.84 -0.99 0.21
C LEU A 32 16.79 -2.37 0.89
N THR A 33 17.48 -3.34 0.32
CA THR A 33 17.71 -4.65 0.94
C THR A 33 19.21 -4.76 1.24
N ILE A 34 19.56 -5.15 2.46
CA ILE A 34 20.94 -5.16 2.95
C ILE A 34 21.32 -6.60 3.26
N ASP A 35 22.22 -7.13 2.45
CA ASP A 35 22.66 -8.53 2.45
C ASP A 35 24.08 -8.65 3.04
N ARG A 36 24.47 -9.86 3.48
CA ARG A 36 25.84 -10.15 3.92
C ARG A 36 26.71 -10.48 2.71
N ALA A 37 27.81 -9.74 2.52
CA ALA A 37 28.88 -10.21 1.64
C ALA A 37 29.80 -11.19 2.39
N ASP A 38 30.20 -10.84 3.61
CA ASP A 38 31.07 -11.66 4.44
C ASP A 38 30.36 -12.83 5.17
N LYS A 39 31.15 -13.70 5.80
CA LYS A 39 30.66 -14.82 6.62
C LYS A 39 30.27 -14.41 8.06
N THR A 40 30.53 -13.16 8.45
CA THR A 40 30.32 -12.62 9.80
C THR A 40 28.85 -12.29 10.06
N VAL A 41 28.30 -12.79 11.18
CA VAL A 41 26.93 -12.48 11.62
C VAL A 41 26.97 -11.26 12.56
N CYS A 42 27.08 -10.08 11.96
CA CYS A 42 27.09 -8.80 12.67
C CYS A 42 25.79 -8.02 12.37
N PRO A 43 25.20 -7.31 13.36
CA PRO A 43 24.10 -6.40 13.11
C PRO A 43 24.59 -5.16 12.34
N VAL A 44 23.77 -4.63 11.44
CA VAL A 44 24.06 -3.38 10.72
C VAL A 44 24.04 -2.19 11.70
N ASP A 45 25.02 -1.30 11.62
CA ASP A 45 24.95 0.03 12.24
C ASP A 45 24.09 0.94 11.34
N GLU A 46 22.91 1.33 11.84
CA GLU A 46 21.96 2.13 11.06
C GLU A 46 22.50 3.54 10.81
N TRP A 47 23.13 4.15 11.81
CA TRP A 47 23.57 5.53 11.74
C TRP A 47 24.77 5.68 10.81
N LYS A 48 25.71 4.72 10.86
CA LYS A 48 26.82 4.66 9.89
C LYS A 48 26.28 4.36 8.48
N LEU A 49 25.35 3.42 8.32
CA LEU A 49 24.73 3.15 7.02
C LEU A 49 24.00 4.38 6.46
N LYS A 50 23.18 5.08 7.25
CA LYS A 50 22.53 6.33 6.84
C LYS A 50 23.54 7.37 6.39
N ARG A 51 24.60 7.60 7.17
CA ARG A 51 25.65 8.58 6.82
C ARG A 51 26.39 8.19 5.54
N SER A 52 26.83 6.93 5.40
CA SER A 52 27.46 6.45 4.17
C SER A 52 26.57 6.64 2.93
N LEU A 53 25.26 6.40 3.05
CA LEU A 53 24.30 6.65 1.98
C LEU A 53 24.13 8.15 1.68
N ILE A 54 23.99 9.00 2.69
CA ILE A 54 23.87 10.46 2.53
C ILE A 54 25.14 11.04 1.88
N ASP A 55 26.32 10.68 2.37
CA ASP A 55 27.60 11.17 1.84
C ASP A 55 27.86 10.66 0.42
N TYR A 56 27.48 9.42 0.09
CA TYR A 56 27.50 8.90 -1.29
C TYR A 56 26.54 9.66 -2.21
N LEU A 57 25.26 9.79 -1.85
CA LEU A 57 24.24 10.48 -2.65
C LEU A 57 24.62 11.95 -2.92
N LYS A 58 25.21 12.61 -1.92
CA LYS A 58 25.72 13.97 -1.99
C LYS A 58 26.97 14.09 -2.87
N THR A 59 27.90 13.13 -2.80
CA THR A 59 29.18 13.18 -3.55
C THR A 59 29.01 12.72 -5.00
N SER A 60 28.34 11.59 -5.23
CA SER A 60 28.19 10.97 -6.55
C SER A 60 27.11 11.63 -7.41
N HIS A 61 26.02 12.11 -6.79
CA HIS A 61 24.85 12.60 -7.52
C HIS A 61 24.42 14.04 -7.16
N SER A 62 25.13 14.71 -6.23
CA SER A 62 24.73 16.04 -5.69
C SER A 62 23.34 16.08 -5.04
N ILE A 63 22.84 14.94 -4.54
CA ILE A 63 21.51 14.85 -3.92
C ILE A 63 21.59 15.17 -2.43
N SER A 64 20.67 16.01 -1.95
CA SER A 64 20.47 16.28 -0.53
C SER A 64 19.36 15.38 0.03
N VAL A 65 19.65 14.64 1.11
CA VAL A 65 18.70 13.75 1.80
C VAL A 65 18.84 13.97 3.32
N VAL A 66 17.72 14.00 4.04
CA VAL A 66 17.70 14.13 5.51
C VAL A 66 17.72 12.75 6.16
N GLU A 67 18.32 12.62 7.34
CA GLU A 67 18.42 11.35 8.06
C GLU A 67 17.05 10.73 8.42
N GLU A 68 16.00 11.55 8.47
CA GLU A 68 14.59 11.17 8.67
C GLU A 68 13.95 10.50 7.43
N ASP A 69 14.42 10.85 6.22
CA ASP A 69 13.93 10.30 4.95
C ASP A 69 14.58 8.93 4.61
N ILE A 70 15.53 8.47 5.44
CA ILE A 70 16.11 7.12 5.38
C ILE A 70 15.61 6.31 6.58
N LYS A 71 14.76 5.32 6.31
CA LYS A 71 14.23 4.37 7.31
C LYS A 71 14.95 3.03 7.13
N ILE A 72 15.46 2.46 8.22
CA ILE A 72 16.13 1.15 8.25
C ILE A 72 15.46 0.31 9.34
N PHE A 73 15.26 -0.97 9.07
CA PHE A 73 14.70 -1.96 9.98
C PHE A 73 15.60 -3.19 9.96
N LYS A 74 16.34 -3.42 11.05
CA LYS A 74 17.13 -4.66 11.22
C LYS A 74 16.20 -5.83 11.48
N TYR A 75 16.55 -6.99 10.94
CA TYR A 75 15.90 -8.22 11.33
C TYR A 75 16.40 -8.72 12.69
N ARG A 76 15.46 -9.11 13.56
CA ARG A 76 15.81 -9.84 14.79
C ARG A 76 16.27 -11.26 14.44
N ASP A 77 17.02 -11.86 15.37
CA ASP A 77 17.55 -13.23 15.27
C ASP A 77 18.30 -13.58 13.97
N LEU A 78 19.31 -12.76 13.62
CA LEU A 78 20.26 -13.00 12.52
C LEU A 78 20.96 -14.39 12.53
N LYS A 79 20.90 -15.11 13.67
CA LYS A 79 21.40 -16.48 13.84
C LYS A 79 20.42 -17.58 13.38
N LYS A 80 19.12 -17.28 13.26
CA LYS A 80 18.08 -18.21 12.78
C LYS A 80 17.88 -18.13 11.26
N ARG A 81 18.19 -16.97 10.66
CA ARG A 81 18.11 -16.74 9.21
C ARG A 81 19.23 -17.49 8.46
N LYS A 82 18.94 -17.97 7.24
CA LYS A 82 19.93 -18.59 6.33
C LYS A 82 21.00 -17.55 5.95
N ARG A 83 22.11 -17.99 5.36
CA ARG A 83 23.20 -17.07 4.97
C ARG A 83 22.79 -16.06 3.89
N GLU A 84 21.95 -16.48 2.96
CA GLU A 84 21.47 -15.68 1.82
C GLU A 84 20.32 -14.73 2.18
N ASP A 85 19.69 -14.89 3.35
CA ASP A 85 18.62 -14.00 3.79
C ASP A 85 19.19 -12.60 4.14
N PRO A 86 18.45 -11.50 3.88
CA PRO A 86 18.87 -10.15 4.25
C PRO A 86 18.99 -9.97 5.77
N VAL A 87 19.86 -9.05 6.18
CA VAL A 87 20.07 -8.67 7.61
C VAL A 87 19.33 -7.41 8.02
N ALA A 88 18.98 -6.55 7.06
CA ALA A 88 18.09 -5.41 7.25
C ALA A 88 17.34 -5.07 5.95
N ARG A 89 16.16 -4.48 6.11
CA ARG A 89 15.40 -3.82 5.03
C ARG A 89 15.30 -2.33 5.32
N GLY A 90 15.09 -1.51 4.29
CA GLY A 90 14.96 -0.06 4.45
C GLY A 90 14.24 0.61 3.31
N SER A 91 14.00 1.91 3.47
CA SER A 91 13.54 2.77 2.38
C SER A 91 14.20 4.14 2.46
N LEU A 92 14.63 4.62 1.31
CA LEU A 92 15.22 5.92 1.06
C LEU A 92 14.21 6.75 0.27
N VAL A 93 13.92 7.98 0.69
CA VAL A 93 13.06 8.91 -0.05
C VAL A 93 13.85 10.16 -0.42
N VAL A 94 13.94 10.45 -1.72
CA VAL A 94 14.50 11.71 -2.24
C VAL A 94 13.35 12.66 -2.57
N LEU A 95 13.49 13.91 -2.14
CA LEU A 95 12.42 14.93 -2.15
C LEU A 95 12.84 16.20 -2.87
N ASP A 96 14.08 16.66 -2.67
CA ASP A 96 14.65 17.74 -3.45
C ASP A 96 14.99 17.21 -4.85
N LEU A 97 14.03 17.38 -5.76
CA LEU A 97 14.21 17.14 -7.19
C LEU A 97 14.48 18.45 -7.94
N GLY A 98 14.85 19.53 -7.22
CA GLY A 98 15.12 20.86 -7.79
C GLY A 98 16.38 20.93 -8.65
N PHE A 99 17.31 19.97 -8.49
CA PHE A 99 18.43 19.78 -9.41
C PHE A 99 17.98 19.15 -10.74
N LEU A 100 16.99 18.24 -10.70
CA LEU A 100 16.40 17.65 -11.90
C LEU A 100 15.50 18.64 -12.64
N SER A 101 14.65 19.40 -11.95
CA SER A 101 13.73 20.33 -12.62
C SER A 101 14.45 21.34 -13.52
N LYS A 102 15.64 21.80 -13.12
CA LYS A 102 16.53 22.65 -13.93
C LYS A 102 17.09 21.94 -15.17
N LYS A 103 17.48 20.67 -15.05
CA LYS A 103 17.99 19.86 -16.16
C LYS A 103 16.88 19.53 -17.16
N LEU A 104 15.74 19.10 -16.65
CA LEU A 104 14.55 18.71 -17.41
C LEU A 104 13.86 19.90 -18.10
N ALA A 105 14.06 21.13 -17.63
CA ALA A 105 13.48 22.33 -18.25
C ALA A 105 13.94 22.60 -19.70
N LEU A 106 14.99 21.92 -20.18
CA LEU A 106 15.50 22.02 -21.54
C LEU A 106 14.82 21.08 -22.54
N SER A 107 13.97 20.15 -22.06
CA SER A 107 13.40 19.06 -22.85
C SER A 107 11.88 19.18 -23.01
N GLY A 108 11.36 18.69 -24.15
CA GLY A 108 9.91 18.61 -24.39
C GLY A 108 9.23 17.60 -23.47
N GLU A 109 7.90 17.67 -23.34
CA GLU A 109 7.12 16.92 -22.33
C GLU A 109 7.41 15.40 -22.32
N ASP A 110 7.35 14.73 -23.48
CA ASP A 110 7.69 13.30 -23.62
C ASP A 110 9.19 12.98 -23.40
N GLY A 111 10.06 13.99 -23.46
CA GLY A 111 11.50 13.88 -23.16
C GLY A 111 11.78 13.97 -21.66
N VAL A 112 11.11 14.90 -20.97
CA VAL A 112 11.21 15.10 -19.50
C VAL A 112 10.96 13.79 -18.76
N GLU A 113 9.93 13.04 -19.12
CA GLU A 113 9.60 11.79 -18.44
C GLU A 113 10.64 10.69 -18.70
N LYS A 114 11.15 10.59 -19.93
CA LYS A 114 12.18 9.62 -20.31
C LYS A 114 13.51 9.91 -19.63
N GLU A 115 13.90 11.18 -19.52
CA GLU A 115 15.10 11.59 -18.78
C GLU A 115 14.98 11.35 -17.28
N PHE A 116 13.83 11.66 -16.68
CA PHE A 116 13.56 11.36 -15.27
C PHE A 116 13.60 9.86 -14.99
N LEU A 117 12.95 9.04 -15.82
CA LEU A 117 12.98 7.58 -15.71
C LEU A 117 14.36 7.00 -15.97
N GLY A 118 15.12 7.56 -16.92
CA GLY A 118 16.50 7.18 -17.22
C GLY A 118 17.44 7.47 -16.06
N TRP A 119 17.36 8.67 -15.46
CA TRP A 119 18.09 9.03 -14.25
C TRP A 119 17.72 8.14 -13.06
N ARG A 120 16.42 7.86 -12.84
CA ARG A 120 15.94 6.96 -11.78
C ARG A 120 16.50 5.55 -11.94
N LYS A 121 16.51 5.02 -13.17
CA LYS A 121 17.10 3.71 -13.51
C LYS A 121 18.62 3.70 -13.37
N GLY A 122 19.30 4.82 -13.67
CA GLY A 122 20.73 5.01 -13.45
C GLY A 122 21.13 4.87 -11.99
N ILE A 123 20.52 5.66 -11.09
CA ILE A 123 20.82 5.57 -9.64
C ILE A 123 20.53 4.18 -9.08
N VAL A 124 19.44 3.54 -9.50
CA VAL A 124 19.15 2.16 -9.10
C VAL A 124 20.27 1.21 -9.56
N ALA A 125 20.74 1.31 -10.79
CA ALA A 125 21.83 0.47 -11.31
C ALA A 125 23.23 0.80 -10.75
N GLU A 126 23.45 2.01 -10.24
CA GLU A 126 24.70 2.42 -9.58
C GLU A 126 24.73 2.04 -8.09
N MET A 127 23.58 1.99 -7.41
CA MET A 127 23.47 1.58 -6.01
C MET A 127 23.21 0.08 -5.82
N ASP A 128 22.55 -0.59 -6.77
CA ASP A 128 22.31 -2.04 -6.72
C ASP A 128 23.62 -2.81 -6.93
N GLY A 129 23.93 -3.69 -5.99
CA GLY A 129 25.21 -4.42 -5.98
C GLY A 129 26.35 -3.73 -5.24
N MET A 130 26.19 -2.51 -4.74
CA MET A 130 27.26 -1.77 -4.05
C MET A 130 27.72 -2.51 -2.78
N GLU A 131 29.02 -2.78 -2.66
CA GLU A 131 29.63 -3.27 -1.42
C GLU A 131 29.88 -2.10 -0.44
N LEU A 132 29.28 -2.19 0.75
CA LEU A 132 29.45 -1.25 1.84
C LEU A 132 30.27 -1.88 2.96
N ASN A 133 31.46 -1.32 3.22
CA ASN A 133 32.31 -1.72 4.35
C ASN A 133 31.99 -0.86 5.58
N LEU A 134 31.37 -1.46 6.59
CA LEU A 134 31.06 -0.82 7.86
C LEU A 134 31.87 -1.53 8.97
N GLU A 135 32.79 -0.80 9.60
CA GLU A 135 33.68 -1.30 10.67
C GLU A 135 34.53 -2.54 10.32
N GLY A 136 34.79 -2.80 9.04
CA GLY A 136 35.51 -3.99 8.57
C GLY A 136 34.61 -5.16 8.21
N VAL A 137 33.28 -5.02 8.32
CA VAL A 137 32.28 -5.99 7.82
C VAL A 137 31.73 -5.50 6.49
N LYS A 138 31.78 -6.34 5.46
CA LYS A 138 31.14 -6.06 4.17
C LYS A 138 29.67 -6.48 4.14
N PHE A 139 28.84 -5.52 3.80
CA PHE A 139 27.44 -5.70 3.39
C PHE A 139 27.32 -5.47 1.89
N LYS A 140 26.38 -6.15 1.24
CA LYS A 140 25.98 -5.84 -0.14
C LYS A 140 24.65 -5.09 -0.07
N LEU A 141 24.56 -3.95 -0.74
CA LEU A 141 23.31 -3.24 -0.94
C LEU A 141 22.62 -3.77 -2.21
N SER A 142 21.34 -4.06 -2.11
CA SER A 142 20.46 -4.40 -3.23
C SER A 142 19.31 -3.37 -3.27
N VAL A 143 19.02 -2.77 -4.42
CA VAL A 143 18.14 -1.58 -4.53
C VAL A 143 17.05 -1.75 -5.57
N ALA A 144 15.80 -1.45 -5.19
CA ALA A 144 14.64 -1.58 -6.06
C ALA A 144 13.67 -0.39 -5.96
N VAL A 145 12.99 -0.07 -7.07
CA VAL A 145 11.84 0.84 -7.06
C VAL A 145 10.62 0.08 -6.48
N PRO A 146 9.82 0.66 -5.56
CA PRO A 146 8.57 0.05 -5.12
C PRO A 146 7.60 -0.14 -6.29
N LYS A 147 6.90 -1.28 -6.35
CA LYS A 147 5.95 -1.59 -7.45
C LYS A 147 4.92 -0.48 -7.66
N GLY A 148 4.36 0.07 -6.59
CA GLY A 148 3.39 1.18 -6.65
C GLY A 148 3.96 2.55 -7.04
N ASP A 149 5.28 2.71 -7.13
CA ASP A 149 5.94 3.89 -7.73
C ASP A 149 6.47 3.59 -9.15
N ASP A 150 6.30 2.37 -9.68
CA ASP A 150 6.67 2.02 -11.06
C ASP A 150 5.46 1.91 -12.00
N PHE A 151 5.07 3.07 -12.53
CA PHE A 151 3.99 3.18 -13.50
C PHE A 151 4.25 2.39 -14.80
N GLU A 152 5.50 2.31 -15.29
CA GLU A 152 5.83 1.55 -16.51
C GLU A 152 5.63 0.04 -16.31
N GLY A 153 6.11 -0.51 -15.18
CA GLY A 153 5.89 -1.90 -14.79
C GLY A 153 4.41 -2.24 -14.67
N MET A 154 3.65 -1.50 -13.85
CA MET A 154 2.21 -1.71 -13.70
C MET A 154 1.45 -1.59 -15.03
N ARG A 155 1.83 -0.62 -15.87
CA ARG A 155 1.25 -0.45 -17.22
C ARG A 155 1.48 -1.68 -18.09
N LYS A 156 2.72 -2.16 -18.13
CA LYS A 156 3.09 -3.36 -18.89
C LYS A 156 2.31 -4.59 -18.38
N GLU A 157 2.18 -4.76 -17.06
CA GLU A 157 1.38 -5.86 -16.49
C GLU A 157 -0.07 -5.86 -16.99
N TRP A 158 -0.78 -4.72 -16.98
CA TRP A 158 -2.17 -4.70 -17.44
C TRP A 158 -2.30 -4.82 -18.96
N GLU A 159 -1.35 -4.29 -19.73
CA GLU A 159 -1.29 -4.48 -21.19
C GLU A 159 -1.02 -5.95 -21.55
N GLU A 160 -0.13 -6.63 -20.81
CA GLU A 160 0.13 -8.07 -20.96
C GLU A 160 -1.08 -8.92 -20.54
N ILE A 161 -1.76 -8.60 -19.44
CA ILE A 161 -2.99 -9.30 -19.03
C ILE A 161 -4.11 -9.12 -20.07
N ALA A 162 -4.28 -7.91 -20.63
CA ALA A 162 -5.26 -7.63 -21.68
C ALA A 162 -4.93 -8.33 -23.01
N ALA A 163 -3.66 -8.53 -23.34
CA ALA A 163 -3.21 -9.21 -24.57
C ALA A 163 -3.19 -10.75 -24.44
N PHE A 164 -2.69 -11.26 -23.31
CA PHE A 164 -2.35 -12.66 -23.08
C PHE A 164 -3.30 -13.41 -22.14
N GLY A 165 -4.39 -12.80 -21.66
CA GLY A 165 -5.45 -13.43 -20.86
C GLY A 165 -6.21 -14.61 -21.51
N ARG A 166 -5.67 -15.21 -22.58
CA ARG A 166 -6.17 -16.40 -23.27
C ARG A 166 -5.74 -17.70 -22.55
N ARG A 167 -6.28 -17.99 -21.37
CA ARG A 167 -6.40 -19.36 -20.83
C ARG A 167 -7.42 -19.45 -19.69
N GLY A 168 -8.50 -20.20 -19.91
CA GLY A 168 -9.38 -20.71 -18.84
C GLY A 168 -10.66 -19.91 -18.53
N TYR A 169 -10.60 -18.58 -18.42
CA TYR A 169 -11.75 -17.81 -17.89
C TYR A 169 -12.76 -17.34 -18.96
N PRO A 170 -14.07 -17.40 -18.68
CA PRO A 170 -15.11 -16.90 -19.58
C PRO A 170 -15.06 -15.37 -19.63
N ARG A 171 -15.42 -14.81 -20.80
CA ARG A 171 -15.37 -13.38 -21.13
C ARG A 171 -15.77 -12.44 -19.97
N SER A 172 -14.78 -11.92 -19.25
CA SER A 172 -14.72 -10.45 -19.15
C SER A 172 -14.45 -9.91 -20.55
N GLU A 173 -15.01 -8.75 -20.86
CA GLU A 173 -14.66 -8.02 -22.10
C GLU A 173 -13.19 -7.57 -22.05
N ARG A 174 -12.72 -6.93 -23.13
CA ARG A 174 -11.38 -6.31 -23.22
C ARG A 174 -11.30 -5.06 -22.32
N GLN A 175 -11.50 -5.27 -21.03
CA GLN A 175 -11.65 -4.21 -20.04
C GLN A 175 -10.27 -3.61 -19.76
N GLN A 176 -10.08 -2.37 -20.21
CA GLN A 176 -8.99 -1.55 -19.68
C GLN A 176 -9.24 -1.33 -18.18
N PRO A 177 -8.20 -1.37 -17.33
CA PRO A 177 -8.39 -1.16 -15.90
C PRO A 177 -8.97 0.23 -15.62
N ASP A 178 -9.97 0.29 -14.74
CA ASP A 178 -10.69 1.51 -14.38
C ASP A 178 -10.61 1.84 -12.89
N THR A 179 -10.02 0.93 -12.08
CA THR A 179 -10.08 0.96 -10.61
C THR A 179 -8.68 1.00 -9.99
N ILE A 180 -8.41 2.06 -9.22
CA ILE A 180 -7.19 2.26 -8.43
C ILE A 180 -7.44 1.82 -6.98
N ILE A 181 -6.45 1.17 -6.38
CA ILE A 181 -6.41 0.80 -4.96
C ILE A 181 -5.26 1.58 -4.31
N LEU A 182 -5.58 2.49 -3.39
CA LEU A 182 -4.62 3.25 -2.60
C LEU A 182 -4.60 2.71 -1.16
N ARG A 183 -3.41 2.41 -0.65
CA ARG A 183 -3.19 1.79 0.67
C ARG A 183 -2.32 2.68 1.57
N GLY A 184 -2.55 2.59 2.87
CA GLY A 184 -1.70 3.19 3.91
C GLY A 184 -1.84 4.70 4.09
N VAL A 185 -2.88 5.35 3.55
CA VAL A 185 -3.12 6.79 3.78
C VAL A 185 -3.79 7.06 5.13
N PRO A 186 -3.61 8.24 5.77
CA PRO A 186 -4.08 8.44 7.15
C PRO A 186 -5.58 8.71 7.21
N SER A 187 -6.33 7.91 8.00
CA SER A 187 -7.80 7.99 8.10
C SER A 187 -8.31 9.40 8.41
N ARG A 188 -7.61 10.15 9.27
CA ARG A 188 -7.94 11.53 9.67
C ARG A 188 -7.74 12.60 8.59
N TRP A 189 -7.11 12.28 7.46
CA TRP A 189 -6.99 13.22 6.32
C TRP A 189 -8.21 13.16 5.40
N PHE A 190 -8.93 12.05 5.44
CA PHE A 190 -10.16 11.79 4.70
C PHE A 190 -11.42 11.85 5.59
N ALA A 191 -11.25 12.09 6.89
CA ALA A 191 -12.34 12.22 7.86
C ALA A 191 -12.94 13.64 7.91
N GLU A 192 -14.19 13.76 8.36
CA GLU A 192 -14.86 15.06 8.50
C GLU A 192 -14.32 15.87 9.70
N PRO A 193 -14.00 17.18 9.54
CA PRO A 193 -13.06 17.89 10.43
C PRO A 193 -13.45 18.10 11.90
N ARG A 194 -14.63 17.64 12.34
CA ARG A 194 -15.19 17.96 13.67
C ARG A 194 -15.67 16.77 14.51
N VAL A 195 -15.77 15.56 13.94
CA VAL A 195 -16.52 14.46 14.59
C VAL A 195 -15.99 13.04 14.38
N SER A 196 -15.06 12.79 13.45
CA SER A 196 -14.71 11.40 13.06
C SER A 196 -13.20 11.09 13.09
N SER A 197 -12.85 9.90 13.57
CA SER A 197 -11.58 9.23 13.26
C SER A 197 -11.64 8.40 11.98
N LYS A 198 -12.84 7.94 11.60
CA LYS A 198 -13.10 7.16 10.39
C LYS A 198 -13.13 8.08 9.15
N PRO A 199 -12.58 7.63 8.01
CA PRO A 199 -12.62 8.39 6.78
C PRO A 199 -14.07 8.52 6.27
N SER A 200 -14.38 9.65 5.64
CA SER A 200 -15.69 9.92 5.03
C SER A 200 -15.64 9.66 3.53
N MET A 201 -16.63 8.93 3.01
CA MET A 201 -16.79 8.73 1.57
C MET A 201 -16.99 10.04 0.83
N LEU A 202 -17.66 11.04 1.42
CA LEU A 202 -17.91 12.33 0.78
C LEU A 202 -16.62 13.15 0.62
N VAL A 203 -15.85 13.29 1.70
CA VAL A 203 -14.55 13.99 1.69
C VAL A 203 -13.60 13.29 0.70
N THR A 204 -13.57 11.96 0.70
CA THR A 204 -12.75 11.17 -0.23
C THR A 204 -13.21 11.35 -1.68
N HIS A 205 -14.52 11.31 -1.96
CA HIS A 205 -15.07 11.55 -3.29
C HIS A 205 -14.68 12.92 -3.82
N THR A 206 -14.80 13.97 -2.99
CA THR A 206 -14.37 15.33 -3.33
C THR A 206 -12.88 15.38 -3.69
N ILE A 207 -12.00 14.82 -2.84
CA ILE A 207 -10.55 14.79 -3.10
C ILE A 207 -10.22 14.08 -4.42
N PHE A 208 -10.80 12.91 -4.68
CA PHE A 208 -10.50 12.14 -5.90
C PHE A 208 -11.22 12.64 -7.16
N SER A 209 -12.28 13.45 -7.03
CA SER A 209 -12.95 14.10 -8.16
C SER A 209 -12.05 15.10 -8.90
N ALA A 210 -10.98 15.59 -8.24
CA ALA A 210 -9.94 16.39 -8.87
C ALA A 210 -9.23 15.63 -10.02
N PHE A 211 -9.15 14.30 -9.95
CA PHE A 211 -8.51 13.47 -10.98
C PHE A 211 -9.42 13.16 -12.19
N GLY A 212 -10.73 13.05 -11.97
CA GLY A 212 -11.65 12.53 -12.99
C GLY A 212 -13.08 12.31 -12.49
N LYS A 213 -13.95 11.75 -13.34
CA LYS A 213 -15.31 11.37 -12.90
C LYS A 213 -15.29 9.97 -12.27
N ILE A 214 -15.61 9.92 -10.98
CA ILE A 214 -15.73 8.68 -10.21
C ILE A 214 -17.05 7.98 -10.56
N ARG A 215 -17.00 6.66 -10.72
CA ARG A 215 -18.13 5.74 -10.91
C ARG A 215 -18.54 5.08 -9.60
N ASN A 216 -17.57 4.47 -8.90
CA ASN A 216 -17.74 3.83 -7.61
C ASN A 216 -16.56 4.20 -6.72
N LEU A 217 -16.81 4.28 -5.41
CA LEU A 217 -15.83 4.57 -4.38
C LEU A 217 -16.11 3.68 -3.18
N ASP A 218 -15.07 3.06 -2.63
CA ASP A 218 -15.09 2.37 -1.35
C ASP A 218 -13.94 2.86 -0.47
N VAL A 219 -14.15 2.92 0.84
CA VAL A 219 -13.22 3.45 1.82
C VAL A 219 -13.32 2.68 3.13
N GLY A 220 -12.27 1.94 3.49
CA GLY A 220 -12.23 1.09 4.68
C GLY A 220 -10.97 1.25 5.50
N GLU A 221 -10.92 0.62 6.67
CA GLU A 221 -9.72 0.53 7.53
C GLU A 221 -8.69 -0.42 6.86
N ASP A 222 -7.40 -0.03 6.81
CA ASP A 222 -6.37 -0.79 6.09
C ASP A 222 -5.75 -1.88 6.98
N ASN A 223 -6.46 -3.01 7.10
CA ASN A 223 -6.09 -4.14 7.96
C ASN A 223 -5.11 -5.14 7.30
N ASP A 224 -4.68 -4.89 6.06
CA ASP A 224 -3.85 -5.83 5.29
C ASP A 224 -2.34 -5.54 5.39
N ILE A 225 -1.93 -4.27 5.58
CA ILE A 225 -0.51 -3.85 5.47
C ILE A 225 0.42 -4.56 6.48
N GLY A 226 -0.11 -4.99 7.62
CA GLY A 226 0.68 -5.68 8.64
C GLY A 226 1.07 -7.13 8.31
N GLN A 227 0.69 -7.68 7.15
CA GLN A 227 0.78 -9.12 6.86
C GLN A 227 1.89 -9.55 5.87
N ASP A 228 2.79 -8.64 5.46
CA ASP A 228 3.95 -8.96 4.59
C ASP A 228 5.09 -9.71 5.35
N GLU A 229 4.79 -10.96 5.74
CA GLU A 229 5.63 -12.12 6.12
C GLU A 229 6.82 -11.97 7.11
N ASP A 230 7.18 -10.76 7.54
CA ASP A 230 8.19 -10.48 8.56
C ASP A 230 7.54 -9.64 9.69
N GLU A 231 7.20 -10.30 10.82
CA GLU A 231 6.44 -9.79 11.99
C GLU A 231 6.97 -8.50 12.68
N ASP A 232 8.01 -7.85 12.15
CA ASP A 232 8.86 -6.94 12.92
C ASP A 232 9.20 -5.59 12.26
N SER A 233 8.50 -5.20 11.18
CA SER A 233 8.49 -3.79 10.75
C SER A 233 7.41 -2.99 11.47
N GLY A 234 7.73 -2.54 12.69
CA GLY A 234 7.08 -1.41 13.39
C GLY A 234 5.58 -1.23 13.14
N ASP A 235 4.79 -2.16 13.67
CA ASP A 235 3.32 -2.23 13.70
C ASP A 235 2.57 -0.97 13.23
N LEU A 236 2.02 -1.02 12.01
CA LEU A 236 1.12 0.02 11.50
C LEU A 236 -0.23 -0.11 12.22
N VAL A 237 -0.37 0.59 13.36
CA VAL A 237 -1.52 0.50 14.27
C VAL A 237 -2.86 0.56 13.49
N SER A 238 -3.54 -0.59 13.46
CA SER A 238 -4.77 -0.80 12.69
C SER A 238 -5.83 0.26 13.00
N GLY A 239 -6.44 0.82 11.95
CA GLY A 239 -7.43 1.89 12.03
C GLY A 239 -6.87 3.33 11.97
N LEU A 240 -5.57 3.56 12.19
CA LEU A 240 -4.97 4.88 11.90
C LEU A 240 -4.86 5.17 10.41
N HIS A 241 -4.76 4.11 9.59
CA HIS A 241 -4.66 4.17 8.13
C HIS A 241 -5.89 3.56 7.46
N CYS A 242 -6.24 4.09 6.30
CA CYS A 242 -7.37 3.64 5.49
C CYS A 242 -6.95 3.24 4.07
N LYS A 243 -7.72 2.29 3.53
CA LYS A 243 -7.64 1.75 2.17
C LYS A 243 -8.76 2.39 1.35
N ILE A 244 -8.40 2.97 0.21
CA ILE A 244 -9.31 3.68 -0.68
C ILE A 244 -9.34 2.97 -2.02
N VAL A 245 -10.52 2.60 -2.52
CA VAL A 245 -10.69 1.97 -3.84
C VAL A 245 -11.56 2.86 -4.71
N VAL A 246 -11.02 3.35 -5.82
CA VAL A 246 -11.66 4.35 -6.70
C VAL A 246 -11.79 3.81 -8.10
N GLN A 247 -13.02 3.60 -8.57
CA GLN A 247 -13.34 3.27 -9.95
C GLN A 247 -13.72 4.54 -10.71
N PHE A 248 -13.05 4.82 -11.83
CA PHE A 248 -13.35 5.95 -12.71
C PHE A 248 -14.33 5.54 -13.82
N GLU A 249 -15.04 6.52 -14.40
CA GLU A 249 -15.86 6.30 -15.60
C GLU A 249 -15.03 6.20 -16.89
N SER A 250 -13.83 6.78 -16.91
CA SER A 250 -12.94 6.77 -18.07
C SER A 250 -11.60 6.15 -17.72
N HIS A 251 -11.12 5.22 -18.56
CA HIS A 251 -9.76 4.70 -18.49
C HIS A 251 -8.70 5.82 -18.62
N LYS A 252 -9.04 6.94 -19.30
CA LYS A 252 -8.14 8.10 -19.41
C LYS A 252 -7.97 8.83 -18.07
N ASP A 253 -9.06 8.95 -17.31
CA ASP A 253 -9.04 9.52 -15.95
C ASP A 253 -8.26 8.59 -15.01
N PHE A 254 -8.51 7.27 -15.06
CA PHE A 254 -7.71 6.25 -14.35
C PHE A 254 -6.21 6.35 -14.69
N TYR A 255 -5.85 6.39 -15.98
CA TYR A 255 -4.46 6.40 -16.43
C TYR A 255 -3.71 7.63 -15.90
N ASN A 256 -4.32 8.82 -16.00
CA ASN A 256 -3.75 10.06 -15.49
C ASN A 256 -3.67 10.06 -13.96
N ALA A 257 -4.73 9.62 -13.26
CA ALA A 257 -4.75 9.53 -11.81
C ALA A 257 -3.63 8.60 -11.29
N LEU A 258 -3.49 7.41 -11.87
CA LEU A 258 -2.46 6.45 -11.49
C LEU A 258 -1.05 6.99 -11.79
N LYS A 259 -0.84 7.57 -12.98
CA LYS A 259 0.43 8.23 -13.37
C LYS A 259 0.82 9.36 -12.41
N VAL A 260 -0.15 10.11 -11.90
CA VAL A 260 0.09 11.24 -10.99
C VAL A 260 0.29 10.79 -9.54
N LEU A 261 -0.37 9.71 -9.10
CA LEU A 261 -0.18 9.12 -7.77
C LEU A 261 1.17 8.39 -7.63
N CYS A 262 1.64 7.67 -8.66
CA CYS A 262 2.97 7.06 -8.68
C CYS A 262 4.07 8.12 -8.51
N GLY A 263 5.04 7.87 -7.63
CA GLY A 263 6.17 8.80 -7.41
C GLY A 263 5.76 10.12 -6.74
N ARG A 264 4.62 10.17 -6.05
CA ARG A 264 4.22 11.30 -5.20
C ARG A 264 3.89 10.85 -3.78
N SER A 265 3.63 11.81 -2.90
CA SER A 265 3.21 11.59 -1.52
C SER A 265 2.25 12.68 -1.08
N LEU A 266 1.28 12.34 -0.24
CA LEU A 266 0.32 13.32 0.27
C LEU A 266 0.98 14.16 1.37
N ILE A 267 0.81 15.47 1.30
CA ILE A 267 1.09 16.42 2.38
C ILE A 267 -0.22 17.16 2.69
N LYS A 268 -0.45 17.48 3.96
CA LYS A 268 -1.57 18.34 4.36
C LYS A 268 -1.10 19.78 4.49
N GLN A 269 -1.79 20.71 3.82
CA GLN A 269 -1.50 22.14 3.88
C GLN A 269 -1.52 22.65 5.34
N GLY A 270 -0.56 23.51 5.68
CA GLY A 270 -0.33 23.98 7.05
C GLY A 270 0.31 22.96 8.01
N SER A 271 0.62 21.74 7.56
CA SER A 271 1.31 20.71 8.35
C SER A 271 2.67 20.34 7.74
N ARG A 272 3.60 19.91 8.59
CA ARG A 272 4.85 19.25 8.15
C ARG A 272 4.69 17.75 7.93
N MET A 273 3.52 17.18 8.24
CA MET A 273 3.25 15.76 8.07
C MET A 273 3.08 15.40 6.59
N ARG A 274 3.95 14.52 6.09
CA ARG A 274 3.79 13.75 4.86
C ARG A 274 3.23 12.37 5.20
N SER A 275 2.37 11.83 4.33
CA SER A 275 2.11 10.40 4.29
C SER A 275 2.63 9.84 2.98
N ASP A 276 3.51 8.85 3.11
CA ASP A 276 3.67 7.85 2.07
C ASP A 276 2.37 7.05 1.92
N TYR A 277 2.20 6.42 0.77
CA TYR A 277 1.15 5.46 0.45
C TYR A 277 1.70 4.45 -0.57
N GLU A 278 0.98 3.34 -0.74
CA GLU A 278 1.15 2.42 -1.86
C GLU A 278 -0.01 2.58 -2.85
N VAL A 279 0.30 2.62 -4.15
CA VAL A 279 -0.69 2.62 -5.24
C VAL A 279 -0.65 1.26 -5.94
N THR A 280 -1.82 0.70 -6.21
CA THR A 280 -1.98 -0.51 -7.03
C THR A 280 -3.22 -0.37 -7.92
N TRP A 281 -3.39 -1.27 -8.88
CA TRP A 281 -4.57 -1.34 -9.75
C TRP A 281 -5.32 -2.65 -9.53
N ASP A 282 -6.64 -2.63 -9.74
CA ASP A 282 -7.51 -3.77 -9.51
C ASP A 282 -7.37 -4.85 -10.59
N ARG A 283 -6.74 -5.98 -10.24
CA ARG A 283 -6.54 -7.13 -11.13
C ARG A 283 -7.75 -8.07 -11.20
N ASP A 284 -8.48 -8.20 -10.10
CA ASP A 284 -9.47 -9.25 -9.90
C ASP A 284 -10.91 -8.78 -10.15
N GLY A 285 -11.16 -7.47 -10.14
CA GLY A 285 -12.48 -6.88 -10.27
C GLY A 285 -13.17 -6.68 -8.91
N TYR A 286 -12.53 -5.94 -8.01
CA TYR A 286 -13.00 -5.59 -6.67
C TYR A 286 -14.50 -5.27 -6.60
N PHE A 287 -14.97 -4.28 -7.38
CA PHE A 287 -16.37 -3.88 -7.41
C PHE A 287 -17.30 -4.91 -8.10
N ARG A 288 -16.76 -5.80 -8.94
CA ARG A 288 -17.53 -6.89 -9.59
C ARG A 288 -17.73 -8.05 -8.63
N ASN A 289 -16.67 -8.45 -7.93
CA ASN A 289 -16.65 -9.57 -7.00
C ASN A 289 -17.22 -9.19 -5.62
N GLY A 290 -17.20 -7.91 -5.25
CA GLY A 290 -17.81 -7.40 -4.02
C GLY A 290 -19.31 -7.70 -3.93
N LEU A 291 -20.04 -7.62 -5.06
CA LEU A 291 -21.44 -8.04 -5.15
C LEU A 291 -21.61 -9.52 -4.76
N ASN A 292 -20.82 -10.39 -5.39
CA ASN A 292 -20.80 -11.83 -5.10
C ASN A 292 -20.40 -12.12 -3.65
N ARG A 293 -19.47 -11.35 -3.06
CA ARG A 293 -19.02 -11.54 -1.66
C ARG A 293 -20.11 -11.14 -0.67
N ALA A 294 -20.88 -10.09 -0.95
CA ALA A 294 -22.05 -9.70 -0.16
C ALA A 294 -23.18 -10.73 -0.24
N GLU A 295 -23.42 -11.33 -1.41
CA GLU A 295 -24.41 -12.40 -1.57
C GLU A 295 -23.97 -13.73 -0.94
N GLN A 296 -22.68 -14.08 -1.03
CA GLN A 296 -22.13 -15.26 -0.36
C GLN A 296 -22.15 -15.09 1.17
N SER A 297 -21.83 -13.91 1.70
CA SER A 297 -21.98 -13.62 3.14
C SER A 297 -23.43 -13.80 3.60
N LYS A 298 -24.43 -13.36 2.81
CA LYS A 298 -25.85 -13.60 3.08
C LYS A 298 -26.24 -15.09 3.00
N ARG A 299 -25.57 -15.91 2.18
CA ARG A 299 -25.78 -17.37 2.12
C ARG A 299 -25.12 -18.15 3.25
N TRP A 300 -24.08 -17.62 3.88
CA TRP A 300 -23.35 -18.27 4.98
C TRP A 300 -23.80 -17.82 6.38
N MET A 301 -24.71 -16.85 6.47
CA MET A 301 -25.48 -16.59 7.69
C MET A 301 -26.50 -17.72 7.91
N PRO A 302 -26.39 -18.55 8.96
CA PRO A 302 -27.49 -19.45 9.32
C PRO A 302 -28.69 -18.61 9.77
N THR A 303 -29.89 -18.93 9.27
CA THR A 303 -31.14 -18.24 9.64
C THR A 303 -31.61 -18.64 11.03
N THR A 304 -30.92 -18.14 12.06
CA THR A 304 -31.27 -18.35 13.47
C THR A 304 -32.56 -17.62 13.86
N GLY A 305 -33.67 -18.36 13.79
CA GLY A 305 -34.84 -18.12 14.64
C GLY A 305 -35.81 -17.04 14.20
N VAL A 306 -36.68 -17.37 13.23
CA VAL A 306 -38.03 -16.77 13.20
C VAL A 306 -38.84 -17.38 14.35
N ALA A 307 -38.56 -16.94 15.57
CA ALA A 307 -39.25 -17.36 16.79
C ALA A 307 -40.42 -16.42 17.07
N SER A 308 -41.63 -16.87 16.73
CA SER A 308 -42.86 -16.08 16.92
C SER A 308 -43.11 -15.78 18.40
N HIS A 309 -43.26 -14.50 18.75
CA HIS A 309 -43.90 -14.12 20.02
C HIS A 309 -45.36 -14.59 20.00
N ARG A 310 -45.66 -15.63 20.77
CA ARG A 310 -47.03 -16.01 21.15
C ARG A 310 -47.15 -16.09 22.67
N SER A 311 -48.11 -15.36 23.21
CA SER A 311 -48.38 -15.24 24.63
C SER A 311 -48.88 -16.56 25.23
N GLU A 312 -48.53 -16.81 26.49
CA GLU A 312 -49.02 -17.97 27.24
C GLU A 312 -50.49 -17.79 27.66
N ALA A 313 -51.29 -18.86 27.52
CA ALA A 313 -52.64 -18.95 28.09
C ALA A 313 -53.03 -20.41 28.39
N SER A 314 -52.89 -20.80 29.66
CA SER A 314 -53.61 -21.86 30.40
C SER A 314 -54.34 -22.99 29.62
N GLY A 315 -53.91 -24.25 29.80
CA GLY A 315 -54.65 -25.44 29.36
C GLY A 315 -54.31 -26.72 30.17
N ARG A 316 -55.33 -27.48 30.57
CA ARG A 316 -55.25 -28.77 31.32
C ARG A 316 -54.96 -29.96 30.33
N GLN A 317 -54.64 -31.22 30.69
CA GLN A 317 -54.70 -31.97 31.98
C GLN A 317 -53.88 -33.30 31.95
N SER A 318 -53.30 -33.69 33.11
CA SER A 318 -53.11 -35.06 33.69
C SER A 318 -52.82 -36.35 32.85
N GLN A 319 -51.72 -37.05 33.17
CA GLN A 319 -51.64 -38.42 33.79
C GLN A 319 -50.16 -38.69 34.20
N VAL A 320 -49.78 -39.12 35.43
CA VAL A 320 -49.82 -40.48 36.04
C VAL A 320 -49.02 -41.53 35.25
N SER A 321 -48.03 -42.31 35.75
CA SER A 321 -47.12 -42.33 36.94
C SER A 321 -45.98 -43.38 36.64
N ARG A 322 -44.97 -43.79 37.44
CA ARG A 322 -44.58 -43.71 38.87
C ARG A 322 -43.11 -44.23 39.06
N TYR A 323 -42.66 -44.37 40.33
CA TYR A 323 -41.48 -45.13 40.84
C TYR A 323 -40.06 -44.52 40.73
N SER A 324 -39.18 -45.02 41.63
CA SER A 324 -37.89 -44.50 42.14
C SER A 324 -37.43 -45.45 43.29
N PRO A 325 -36.15 -45.52 43.77
CA PRO A 325 -34.84 -45.09 43.27
C PRO A 325 -33.83 -46.29 43.17
N ASP A 326 -32.52 -46.02 43.38
CA ASP A 326 -31.36 -46.94 43.55
C ASP A 326 -30.91 -47.76 42.31
N ASP A 327 -29.64 -48.17 42.16
CA ASP A 327 -28.49 -48.20 43.09
C ASP A 327 -27.12 -47.95 42.37
N ALA A 328 -26.06 -47.84 43.17
CA ALA A 328 -24.69 -48.30 42.92
C ALA A 328 -23.78 -47.63 41.87
N ARG A 329 -22.82 -46.87 42.41
CA ARG A 329 -21.50 -46.52 41.83
C ARG A 329 -20.83 -47.67 41.05
N ARG A 330 -20.05 -47.32 40.01
CA ARG A 330 -18.59 -47.58 39.99
C ARG A 330 -17.82 -46.81 38.90
N LYS A 331 -16.66 -46.25 39.27
CA LYS A 331 -15.59 -45.84 38.34
C LYS A 331 -14.73 -47.06 38.00
N ARG A 332 -14.15 -47.09 36.79
CA ARG A 332 -12.78 -47.59 36.58
C ARG A 332 -12.13 -46.99 35.33
N PHE A 333 -10.89 -46.54 35.49
CA PHE A 333 -9.92 -46.41 34.40
C PHE A 333 -9.20 -47.76 34.23
N LYS A 334 -8.83 -48.08 32.99
CA LYS A 334 -7.61 -48.77 32.52
C LYS A 334 -7.83 -49.25 31.08
N ASP A 335 -6.81 -49.37 30.23
CA ASP A 335 -5.38 -49.02 30.38
C ASP A 335 -4.96 -48.07 29.25
#